data_AF-A0A2V5MRX6-F1
#
_entry.id   AF-A0A2V5MRX6-F1
#
_cell.length_a   1.000
_cell.length_b   1.000
_cell.length_c   1.000
_cell.angle_alpha   90.00
_cell.angle_beta   90.00
_cell.angle_gamma   90.00
#
_symmetry.space_group_name_H-M   'P 1'
#
loop_
_entity.id
_entity.type
_entity.pdbx_description
1 polymer ?
#
loop_
_entity_poly.entity_id
_entity_poly.type
_entity_poly.pdbx_seq_one_letter_code
_entity_poly.pdbx_strand_id
1 'polypeptide(L)'
;MSNGKTKQPNPKAAAPTKAPAPAKPVGAAKGAQGAAAKPPPPAAVKPPPLFRRIDWISFGITTLLVFIGYLLTLAPDLTLEDSGELAVGSYYAGVPHPPGYPVWTIYSWLFTELIPISNVAYRVAVSSAVAGALSCGLIALMVSRGSSMILEGIAEFKVVERRWENVFCIVSGFVAGMLMGFNGFMWSQAVIVEVYTLSVLSLTAVLCCLLRWLYAPFQRRYLYLAFFWFGICFNNHQSLLVVAMAMELFSRQLADLDCRCHFQGDREAASIGRKHAALRYLQFNWHWLGGHVCLADD
;
A
#
# COMPACT_ATOMS: atom_id res chain seq x y z
N MET A 1 89.97 79.55 -5.93
CA MET A 1 91.43 79.32 -6.00
C MET A 1 91.69 77.84 -6.20
N SER A 2 92.48 77.52 -7.24
CA SER A 2 93.28 76.31 -7.51
C SER A 2 92.66 74.91 -7.28
N ASN A 3 92.31 74.14 -8.31
CA ASN A 3 93.19 73.33 -9.18
C ASN A 3 93.87 72.14 -8.47
N GLY A 4 93.73 70.91 -9.02
CA GLY A 4 94.57 69.78 -8.61
C GLY A 4 94.00 68.38 -8.85
N LYS A 5 94.07 67.89 -10.10
CA LYS A 5 93.95 66.45 -10.44
C LYS A 5 95.26 65.72 -10.16
N THR A 6 95.17 64.42 -9.84
CA THR A 6 95.98 63.24 -10.30
C THR A 6 95.92 62.17 -9.19
N LYS A 7 95.79 60.86 -9.42
CA LYS A 7 96.48 59.99 -10.39
C LYS A 7 95.76 58.62 -10.44
N GLN A 8 95.66 58.02 -11.62
CA GLN A 8 95.34 56.59 -11.83
C GLN A 8 96.57 55.71 -11.49
N PRO A 9 96.39 54.39 -11.34
CA PRO A 9 96.64 53.51 -12.50
C PRO A 9 95.62 52.35 -12.65
N ASN A 10 95.37 51.96 -13.89
CA ASN A 10 94.83 50.67 -14.32
C ASN A 10 95.73 50.23 -15.49
N PRO A 11 96.09 48.94 -15.72
CA PRO A 11 95.20 48.08 -16.52
C PRO A 11 95.39 46.54 -16.37
N LYS A 12 94.39 45.78 -16.83
CA LYS A 12 94.42 44.54 -17.66
C LYS A 12 93.19 43.68 -17.31
N ALA A 13 92.07 43.72 -18.04
CA ALA A 13 91.77 43.26 -19.41
C ALA A 13 91.64 41.73 -19.58
N ALA A 14 90.40 41.23 -19.64
CA ALA A 14 89.87 40.31 -20.67
C ALA A 14 88.33 40.16 -20.48
N ALA A 15 87.60 40.14 -21.60
CA ALA A 15 86.14 40.33 -21.77
C ALA A 15 85.39 38.98 -21.99
N PRO A 16 84.12 38.91 -22.45
CA PRO A 16 82.89 39.38 -21.80
C PRO A 16 81.69 38.38 -21.90
N THR A 17 80.52 38.84 -21.46
CA THR A 17 79.12 38.46 -21.84
C THR A 17 78.44 37.24 -21.21
N LYS A 18 77.40 37.49 -20.39
CA LYS A 18 75.97 37.29 -20.76
C LYS A 18 75.02 37.79 -19.66
N ALA A 19 73.88 38.32 -20.10
CA ALA A 19 72.83 39.00 -19.35
C ALA A 19 72.17 38.13 -18.24
N PRO A 20 71.59 38.74 -17.20
CA PRO A 20 70.95 38.02 -16.10
C PRO A 20 69.63 37.36 -16.55
N ALA A 21 69.49 36.08 -16.21
CA ALA A 21 68.33 35.25 -16.51
C ALA A 21 67.07 35.66 -15.70
N PRO A 22 65.86 35.49 -16.26
CA PRO A 22 64.62 36.01 -15.68
C PRO A 22 64.11 35.16 -14.50
N ALA A 23 63.37 35.84 -13.63
CA ALA A 23 62.72 35.31 -12.44
C ALA A 23 61.81 34.10 -12.74
N LYS A 24 61.85 33.12 -11.84
CA LYS A 24 61.04 31.89 -11.87
C LYS A 24 59.54 32.22 -11.89
N PRO A 25 58.70 31.48 -12.65
CA PRO A 25 57.26 31.67 -12.60
C PRO A 25 56.70 31.20 -11.25
N VAL A 26 55.89 32.06 -10.64
CA VAL A 26 55.02 31.74 -9.52
C VAL A 26 54.04 30.65 -9.98
N GLY A 27 54.16 29.46 -9.38
CA GLY A 27 53.22 28.38 -9.62
C GLY A 27 51.81 28.81 -9.21
N ALA A 28 50.88 28.70 -10.14
CA ALA A 28 49.46 28.94 -9.92
C ALA A 28 48.98 28.11 -8.72
N ALA A 29 48.56 28.79 -7.67
CA ALA A 29 47.80 28.18 -6.58
C ALA A 29 46.53 27.58 -7.19
N LYS A 30 46.47 26.24 -7.27
CA LYS A 30 45.21 25.52 -7.50
C LYS A 30 44.29 25.91 -6.36
N GLY A 31 43.27 26.71 -6.67
CA GLY A 31 42.17 26.98 -5.76
C GLY A 31 41.58 25.66 -5.30
N ALA A 32 41.77 25.32 -4.03
CA ALA A 32 40.95 24.34 -3.35
C ALA A 32 39.55 24.94 -3.25
N GLN A 33 38.76 24.77 -4.30
CA GLN A 33 37.31 24.91 -4.23
C GLN A 33 36.85 23.88 -3.21
N GLY A 34 36.52 24.35 -2.00
CA GLY A 34 35.82 23.54 -1.03
C GLY A 34 34.60 22.96 -1.70
N ALA A 35 34.60 21.65 -1.92
CA ALA A 35 33.43 20.93 -2.40
C ALA A 35 32.33 21.19 -1.36
N ALA A 36 31.37 22.05 -1.71
CA ALA A 36 30.20 22.29 -0.89
C ALA A 36 29.58 20.92 -0.58
N ALA A 37 29.56 20.56 0.71
CA ALA A 37 28.98 19.31 1.16
C ALA A 37 27.56 19.24 0.62
N LYS A 38 27.30 18.22 -0.21
CA LYS A 38 25.97 17.96 -0.78
C LYS A 38 24.98 17.95 0.38
N PRO A 39 23.91 18.78 0.35
CA PRO A 39 22.96 18.82 1.45
C PRO A 39 22.45 17.40 1.72
N PRO A 40 22.32 16.99 3.00
CA PRO A 40 21.89 15.65 3.34
C PRO A 40 20.58 15.36 2.60
N PRO A 41 20.42 14.16 2.02
CA PRO A 41 19.18 13.82 1.31
C PRO A 41 18.00 14.09 2.24
N PRO A 42 16.94 14.77 1.75
CA PRO A 42 15.80 15.12 2.58
C PRO A 42 15.27 13.84 3.24
N ALA A 43 15.15 13.86 4.57
CA ALA A 43 14.68 12.72 5.34
C ALA A 43 13.36 12.22 4.76
N ALA A 44 13.29 10.93 4.44
CA ALA A 44 12.10 10.33 3.86
C ALA A 44 10.90 10.54 4.80
N VAL A 45 9.96 11.39 4.41
CA VAL A 45 8.74 11.67 5.17
C VAL A 45 7.94 10.38 5.25
N LYS A 46 7.88 9.77 6.43
CA LYS A 46 7.06 8.58 6.68
C LYS A 46 5.59 9.02 6.63
N PRO A 47 4.77 8.52 5.68
CA PRO A 47 3.35 8.87 5.67
C PRO A 47 2.68 8.34 6.93
N PRO A 48 1.69 9.05 7.48
CA PRO A 48 0.93 8.56 8.62
C PRO A 48 0.27 7.19 8.30
N PRO A 49 0.00 6.38 9.34
CA PRO A 49 -0.73 5.14 9.16
C PRO A 49 -2.12 5.45 8.56
N LEU A 50 -2.53 4.67 7.56
CA LEU A 50 -3.86 4.81 6.96
C LEU A 50 -4.93 4.47 8.00
N PHE A 51 -4.82 3.28 8.59
CA PHE A 51 -5.76 2.77 9.58
C PHE A 51 -5.44 3.31 10.97
N ARG A 52 -6.46 3.86 11.61
CA ARG A 52 -6.42 4.37 12.99
C ARG A 52 -6.66 3.23 13.97
N ARG A 53 -6.41 3.49 15.25
CA ARG A 53 -6.71 2.52 16.33
C ARG A 53 -8.18 2.12 16.34
N ILE A 54 -9.10 3.03 16.05
CA ILE A 54 -10.54 2.75 15.99
C ILE A 54 -10.91 1.77 14.88
N ASP A 55 -10.24 1.83 13.73
CA ASP A 55 -10.48 0.93 12.59
C ASP A 55 -10.06 -0.50 12.97
N TRP A 56 -8.94 -0.63 13.70
CA TRP A 56 -8.48 -1.91 14.25
C TRP A 56 -9.36 -2.45 15.37
N ILE A 57 -9.98 -1.58 16.18
CA ILE A 57 -10.97 -1.99 17.17
C ILE A 57 -12.23 -2.53 16.46
N SER A 58 -12.70 -1.84 15.42
CA SER A 58 -13.84 -2.29 14.61
C SER A 58 -13.54 -3.65 13.96
N PHE A 59 -12.35 -3.82 13.36
CA PHE A 59 -11.84 -5.10 12.88
C PHE A 59 -11.93 -6.20 13.94
N GLY A 60 -11.30 -5.98 15.10
CA GLY A 60 -11.19 -7.00 16.14
C GLY A 60 -12.54 -7.41 16.73
N ILE A 61 -13.41 -6.44 17.01
CA ILE A 61 -14.76 -6.71 17.55
C ILE A 61 -15.60 -7.50 16.53
N THR A 62 -15.61 -7.07 15.26
CA THR A 62 -16.37 -7.76 14.22
C THR A 62 -15.84 -9.17 13.99
N THR A 63 -14.53 -9.35 13.79
CA THR A 63 -13.94 -10.68 13.58
C THR A 63 -14.26 -11.59 14.75
N LEU A 64 -14.11 -11.12 15.99
CA LEU A 64 -14.37 -11.94 17.16
C LEU A 64 -15.84 -12.39 17.23
N LEU A 65 -16.79 -11.46 17.07
CA LEU A 65 -18.22 -11.77 17.18
C LEU A 65 -18.72 -12.65 16.03
N VAL A 66 -18.27 -12.40 14.79
CA VAL A 66 -18.58 -13.26 13.65
C VAL A 66 -17.97 -14.65 13.84
N PHE A 67 -16.71 -14.73 14.28
CA PHE A 67 -16.04 -16.01 14.53
C PHE A 67 -16.75 -16.82 15.62
N ILE A 68 -17.13 -16.20 16.73
CA ILE A 68 -17.92 -16.86 17.78
C ILE A 68 -19.24 -17.36 17.20
N GLY A 69 -19.95 -16.53 16.44
CA GLY A 69 -21.19 -16.94 15.77
C GLY A 69 -21.01 -18.15 14.88
N TYR A 70 -19.98 -18.15 14.03
CA TYR A 70 -19.67 -19.27 13.14
C TYR A 70 -19.27 -20.53 13.90
N LEU A 71 -18.46 -20.43 14.96
CA LEU A 71 -18.09 -21.60 15.77
C LEU A 71 -19.30 -22.22 16.48
N LEU A 72 -20.24 -21.41 16.95
CA LEU A 72 -21.46 -21.89 17.61
C LEU A 72 -22.42 -22.58 16.64
N THR A 73 -22.36 -22.22 15.35
CA THR A 73 -23.24 -22.79 14.31
C THR A 73 -22.49 -23.71 13.33
N LEU A 74 -21.25 -24.08 13.65
CA LEU A 74 -20.41 -24.89 12.77
C LEU A 74 -21.02 -26.30 12.63
N ALA A 75 -20.97 -26.87 11.42
CA ALA A 75 -21.35 -28.26 11.22
C ALA A 75 -20.38 -29.18 12.02
N PRO A 76 -20.90 -30.08 12.88
CA PRO A 76 -20.05 -30.94 13.70
C PRO A 76 -19.37 -32.04 12.88
N ASP A 77 -20.00 -32.45 11.77
CA ASP A 77 -19.59 -33.57 10.92
C ASP A 77 -19.64 -33.16 9.44
N LEU A 78 -19.24 -34.09 8.57
CA LEU A 78 -19.21 -33.91 7.13
C LEU A 78 -20.60 -33.55 6.58
N THR A 79 -20.64 -32.51 5.75
CA THR A 79 -21.83 -32.07 5.03
C THR A 79 -21.89 -32.64 3.61
N LEU A 80 -22.90 -32.23 2.84
CA LEU A 80 -23.13 -32.66 1.45
C LEU A 80 -22.16 -31.95 0.48
N GLU A 81 -22.42 -32.10 -0.83
CA GLU A 81 -21.64 -31.51 -1.92
C GLU A 81 -20.19 -32.01 -1.90
N ASP A 82 -19.22 -31.10 -2.06
CA ASP A 82 -17.81 -31.43 -2.24
C ASP A 82 -17.07 -31.53 -0.90
N SER A 83 -17.77 -31.33 0.23
CA SER A 83 -17.20 -31.35 1.58
C SER A 83 -16.38 -32.62 1.88
N GLY A 84 -16.84 -33.77 1.37
CA GLY A 84 -16.16 -35.07 1.53
C GLY A 84 -14.77 -35.10 0.93
N GLU A 85 -14.66 -34.77 -0.35
CA GLU A 85 -13.37 -34.77 -1.04
C GLU A 85 -12.48 -33.60 -0.60
N LEU A 86 -13.06 -32.45 -0.26
CA LEU A 86 -12.32 -31.29 0.26
C LEU A 86 -11.70 -31.60 1.63
N ALA A 87 -12.43 -32.31 2.50
CA ALA A 87 -11.90 -32.75 3.80
C ALA A 87 -10.76 -33.76 3.64
N VAL A 88 -10.92 -34.75 2.74
CA VAL A 88 -9.86 -35.74 2.43
C VAL A 88 -8.65 -35.07 1.80
N GLY A 89 -8.86 -34.15 0.85
CA GLY A 89 -7.80 -33.36 0.23
C GLY A 89 -7.03 -32.54 1.26
N SER A 90 -7.72 -31.91 2.20
CA SER A 90 -7.10 -31.19 3.32
C SER A 90 -6.27 -32.10 4.22
N TYR A 91 -6.80 -33.28 4.58
CA TYR A 91 -6.11 -34.22 5.48
C TYR A 91 -4.78 -34.73 4.91
N TYR A 92 -4.74 -35.03 3.61
CA TYR A 92 -3.53 -35.53 2.95
C TYR A 92 -2.66 -34.41 2.34
N ALA A 93 -3.04 -33.14 2.50
CA ALA A 93 -2.48 -32.03 1.72
C ALA A 93 -2.46 -32.32 0.20
N GLY A 94 -3.51 -33.00 -0.28
CA GLY A 94 -3.68 -33.45 -1.65
C GLY A 94 -4.36 -32.42 -2.55
N VAL A 95 -4.69 -32.83 -3.77
CA VAL A 95 -5.39 -31.98 -4.74
C VAL A 95 -6.86 -32.43 -4.80
N PRO A 96 -7.82 -31.60 -4.34
CA PRO A 96 -9.24 -31.85 -4.55
C PRO A 96 -9.63 -31.75 -6.03
N HIS A 97 -10.94 -31.79 -6.32
CA HIS A 97 -11.45 -31.56 -7.66
C HIS A 97 -10.91 -30.25 -8.29
N PRO A 98 -10.84 -30.16 -9.63
CA PRO A 98 -10.37 -28.94 -10.32
C PRO A 98 -11.12 -27.68 -9.88
N PRO A 99 -10.43 -26.55 -9.62
CA PRO A 99 -9.06 -26.21 -10.01
C PRO A 99 -7.95 -26.71 -9.06
N GLY A 100 -8.29 -27.47 -8.01
CA GLY A 100 -7.33 -28.10 -7.10
C GLY A 100 -6.88 -27.26 -5.90
N TYR A 101 -7.28 -25.99 -5.83
CA TYR A 101 -7.23 -25.14 -4.62
C TYR A 101 -5.91 -25.16 -3.82
N PRO A 102 -4.73 -24.99 -4.44
CA PRO A 102 -3.44 -25.32 -3.82
C PRO A 102 -3.14 -24.55 -2.53
N VAL A 103 -3.48 -23.25 -2.47
CA VAL A 103 -3.26 -22.44 -1.26
C VAL A 103 -4.29 -22.78 -0.18
N TRP A 104 -5.53 -23.06 -0.57
CA TRP A 104 -6.57 -23.47 0.36
C TRP A 104 -6.24 -24.80 1.01
N THR A 105 -5.78 -25.80 0.24
CA THR A 105 -5.42 -27.11 0.79
C THR A 105 -4.31 -27.00 1.82
N ILE A 106 -3.26 -26.22 1.55
CA ILE A 106 -2.18 -26.02 2.53
C ILE A 106 -2.71 -25.29 3.76
N TYR A 107 -3.57 -24.28 3.56
CA TYR A 107 -4.19 -23.53 4.65
C TYR A 107 -5.07 -24.42 5.54
N SER A 108 -5.98 -25.22 4.97
CA SER A 108 -6.88 -26.09 5.71
C SER A 108 -6.15 -27.28 6.33
N TRP A 109 -5.11 -27.82 5.68
CA TRP A 109 -4.22 -28.84 6.24
C TRP A 109 -3.55 -28.35 7.53
N LEU A 110 -3.12 -27.09 7.60
CA LEU A 110 -2.58 -26.56 8.86
C LEU A 110 -3.61 -26.63 10.00
N PHE A 111 -4.89 -26.45 9.73
CA PHE A 111 -5.94 -26.60 10.75
C PHE A 111 -6.15 -28.06 11.16
N THR A 112 -5.98 -29.02 10.23
CA THR A 112 -6.06 -30.45 10.58
C THR A 112 -4.95 -30.88 11.52
N GLU A 113 -3.76 -30.28 11.38
CA GLU A 113 -2.59 -30.53 12.24
C GLU A 113 -2.63 -29.74 13.56
N LEU A 114 -3.02 -28.46 13.52
CA LEU A 114 -2.99 -27.58 14.69
C LEU A 114 -4.14 -27.82 15.68
N ILE A 115 -5.27 -28.34 15.21
CA ILE A 115 -6.44 -28.61 16.05
C ILE A 115 -6.53 -30.12 16.29
N PRO A 116 -6.07 -30.65 17.45
CA PRO A 116 -6.11 -32.08 17.74
C PRO A 116 -7.49 -32.57 18.22
N ILE A 117 -8.54 -31.77 18.06
CA ILE A 117 -9.87 -32.00 18.62
C ILE A 117 -10.86 -32.27 17.49
N SER A 118 -11.85 -33.13 17.75
CA SER A 118 -12.92 -33.50 16.81
C SER A 118 -12.42 -34.22 15.55
N ASN A 119 -13.34 -34.51 14.63
CA ASN A 119 -13.07 -35.14 13.33
C ASN A 119 -12.41 -34.14 12.35
N VAL A 120 -11.92 -34.65 11.22
CA VAL A 120 -11.24 -33.85 10.19
C VAL A 120 -12.17 -32.78 9.59
N ALA A 121 -13.43 -33.13 9.30
CA ALA A 121 -14.38 -32.20 8.70
C ALA A 121 -14.58 -30.95 9.57
N TYR A 122 -14.73 -31.13 10.88
CA TYR A 122 -14.82 -30.05 11.84
C TYR A 122 -13.58 -29.15 11.81
N ARG A 123 -12.37 -29.73 11.84
CA ARG A 123 -11.11 -28.97 11.83
C ARG A 123 -10.96 -28.14 10.56
N VAL A 124 -11.33 -28.71 9.42
CA VAL A 124 -11.32 -28.00 8.13
C VAL A 124 -12.40 -26.92 8.11
N ALA A 125 -13.61 -27.19 8.60
CA ALA A 125 -14.67 -26.18 8.69
C ALA A 125 -14.29 -25.00 9.61
N VAL A 126 -13.53 -25.23 10.69
CA VAL A 126 -12.97 -24.15 11.51
C VAL A 126 -12.06 -23.24 10.68
N SER A 127 -11.30 -23.79 9.73
CA SER A 127 -10.48 -22.98 8.82
C SER A 127 -11.33 -22.06 7.95
N SER A 128 -12.49 -22.53 7.47
CA SER A 128 -13.49 -21.72 6.75
C SER A 128 -14.04 -20.60 7.64
N ALA A 129 -14.40 -20.93 8.89
CA ALA A 129 -14.92 -19.96 9.85
C ALA A 129 -13.90 -18.85 10.17
N VAL A 130 -12.63 -19.21 10.35
CA VAL A 130 -11.54 -18.24 10.57
C VAL A 130 -11.38 -17.32 9.35
N ALA A 131 -11.29 -17.89 8.15
CA ALA A 131 -11.13 -17.09 6.94
C ALA A 131 -12.32 -16.15 6.71
N GLY A 132 -13.54 -16.64 6.93
CA GLY A 132 -14.75 -15.86 6.82
C GLY A 132 -14.81 -14.71 7.82
N ALA A 133 -14.53 -14.98 9.09
CA ALA A 133 -14.54 -13.96 10.14
C ALA A 133 -13.44 -12.89 9.96
N LEU A 134 -12.25 -13.27 9.46
CA LEU A 134 -11.19 -12.32 9.11
C LEU A 134 -11.62 -11.43 7.94
N SER A 135 -12.31 -11.99 6.94
CA SER A 135 -12.85 -11.23 5.80
C SER A 135 -13.84 -10.16 6.26
N CYS A 136 -14.79 -10.53 7.14
CA CYS A 136 -15.76 -9.61 7.71
C CYS A 136 -15.10 -8.51 8.54
N GLY A 137 -14.05 -8.84 9.29
CA GLY A 137 -13.25 -7.85 10.00
C GLY A 137 -12.55 -6.87 9.07
N LEU A 138 -11.92 -7.36 7.98
CA LEU A 138 -11.26 -6.49 7.00
C LEU A 138 -12.26 -5.54 6.33
N ILE A 139 -13.47 -6.02 6.05
CA ILE A 139 -14.57 -5.18 5.56
C ILE A 139 -14.93 -4.10 6.59
N ALA A 140 -15.09 -4.48 7.87
CA ALA A 140 -15.37 -3.53 8.93
C ALA A 140 -14.27 -2.45 9.04
N LEU A 141 -13.01 -2.85 8.99
CA LEU A 141 -11.84 -1.97 8.99
C LEU A 141 -11.86 -0.99 7.81
N MET A 142 -12.13 -1.48 6.60
CA MET A 142 -12.21 -0.66 5.40
C MET A 142 -13.37 0.33 5.45
N VAL A 143 -14.55 -0.10 5.89
CA VAL A 143 -15.75 0.76 5.99
C VAL A 143 -15.59 1.80 7.09
N SER A 144 -14.99 1.43 8.23
CA SER A 144 -14.65 2.36 9.31
C SER A 144 -13.72 3.45 8.82
N ARG A 145 -12.66 3.06 8.10
CA ARG A 145 -11.71 4.01 7.51
C ARG A 145 -12.36 4.87 6.42
N GLY A 146 -13.17 4.27 5.56
CA GLY A 146 -13.89 4.94 4.48
C GLY A 146 -14.85 6.01 5.02
N SER A 147 -15.55 5.70 6.11
CA SER A 147 -16.44 6.64 6.80
C SER A 147 -15.70 7.88 7.27
N SER A 148 -14.53 7.70 7.89
CA SER A 148 -13.69 8.83 8.29
C SER A 148 -13.16 9.63 7.09
N MET A 149 -12.80 8.97 5.99
CA MET A 149 -12.34 9.65 4.77
C MET A 149 -13.45 10.49 4.12
N ILE A 150 -14.71 10.03 4.16
CA ILE A 150 -15.87 10.77 3.68
C ILE A 150 -16.14 11.98 4.58
N LEU A 151 -16.16 11.79 5.90
CA LEU A 151 -16.39 12.87 6.88
C LEU A 151 -15.32 13.97 6.80
N GLU A 152 -14.05 13.61 6.58
CA GLU A 152 -12.96 14.58 6.38
C GLU A 152 -13.08 15.38 5.08
N GLY A 153 -13.79 14.83 4.08
CA GLY A 153 -13.93 15.41 2.76
C GLY A 153 -15.06 16.42 2.57
N ILE A 154 -16.07 16.38 3.44
CA ILE A 154 -17.25 17.24 3.37
C ILE A 154 -17.08 18.38 4.38
N ALA A 155 -17.20 19.63 3.92
CA ALA A 155 -16.89 20.81 4.75
C ALA A 155 -17.85 20.96 5.93
N GLU A 156 -19.11 20.62 5.72
CA GLU A 156 -20.21 20.69 6.69
C GLU A 156 -20.00 19.74 7.88
N PHE A 157 -19.34 18.61 7.68
CA PHE A 157 -19.10 17.62 8.74
C PHE A 157 -17.82 17.89 9.54
N LYS A 158 -17.03 18.92 9.21
CA LYS A 158 -15.84 19.31 10.01
C LYS A 158 -16.17 19.86 11.39
N VAL A 159 -17.44 20.21 11.63
CA VAL A 159 -17.94 20.69 12.93
C VAL A 159 -18.18 19.54 13.90
N VAL A 160 -18.23 18.29 13.42
CA VAL A 160 -18.46 17.11 14.26
C VAL A 160 -17.26 16.89 15.19
N GLU A 161 -17.52 16.78 16.50
CA GLU A 161 -16.47 16.46 17.47
C GLU A 161 -15.84 15.09 17.16
N ARG A 162 -14.52 14.98 17.35
CA ARG A 162 -13.76 13.75 17.07
C ARG A 162 -14.32 12.51 17.78
N ARG A 163 -14.93 12.68 18.95
CA ARG A 163 -15.56 11.57 19.70
C ARG A 163 -16.70 10.94 18.89
N TRP A 164 -17.59 11.75 18.33
CA TRP A 164 -18.73 11.26 17.55
C TRP A 164 -18.31 10.71 16.20
N GLU A 165 -17.32 11.32 15.54
CA GLU A 165 -16.70 10.76 14.32
C GLU A 165 -16.22 9.32 14.56
N ASN A 166 -15.49 9.09 15.66
CA ASN A 166 -14.97 7.77 16.01
C ASN A 166 -16.10 6.76 16.23
N VAL A 167 -17.18 7.16 16.91
CA VAL A 167 -18.35 6.29 17.13
C VAL A 167 -19.00 5.94 15.80
N PHE A 168 -19.26 6.91 14.93
CA PHE A 168 -19.85 6.65 13.62
C PHE A 168 -19.00 5.69 12.78
N CYS A 169 -17.68 5.87 12.77
CA CYS A 169 -16.77 4.98 12.05
C CYS A 169 -16.78 3.55 12.61
N ILE A 170 -16.80 3.38 13.93
CA ILE A 170 -16.83 2.05 14.54
C ILE A 170 -18.16 1.37 14.25
N VAL A 171 -19.27 2.08 14.40
CA VAL A 171 -20.62 1.53 14.18
C VAL A 171 -20.84 1.18 12.72
N SER A 172 -20.46 2.06 11.78
CA SER A 172 -20.61 1.78 10.34
C SER A 172 -19.78 0.58 9.90
N GLY A 173 -18.52 0.50 10.35
CA GLY A 173 -17.65 -0.65 10.13
C GLY A 173 -18.23 -1.94 10.70
N PHE A 174 -18.66 -1.88 11.97
CA PHE A 174 -19.25 -3.03 12.66
C PHE A 174 -20.49 -3.56 11.93
N VAL A 175 -21.43 -2.67 11.57
CA VAL A 175 -22.66 -3.03 10.87
C VAL A 175 -22.35 -3.66 9.51
N ALA A 176 -21.44 -3.06 8.73
CA ALA A 176 -21.08 -3.62 7.43
C ALA A 176 -20.45 -5.01 7.53
N GLY A 177 -19.54 -5.22 8.49
CA GLY A 177 -18.91 -6.51 8.71
C GLY A 177 -19.86 -7.58 9.23
N MET A 178 -20.78 -7.23 10.15
CA MET A 178 -21.81 -8.13 10.66
C MET A 178 -22.83 -8.51 9.57
N LEU A 179 -23.28 -7.54 8.77
CA LEU A 179 -24.19 -7.81 7.64
C LEU A 179 -23.54 -8.73 6.61
N MET A 180 -22.25 -8.53 6.32
CA MET A 180 -21.53 -9.45 5.45
C MET A 180 -21.44 -10.84 6.09
N GLY A 181 -21.08 -10.92 7.38
CA GLY A 181 -20.84 -12.20 8.06
C GLY A 181 -22.10 -13.05 8.21
N PHE A 182 -23.23 -12.45 8.56
CA PHE A 182 -24.48 -13.15 8.80
C PHE A 182 -25.45 -13.09 7.60
N ASN A 183 -24.98 -12.70 6.43
CA ASN A 183 -25.72 -12.94 5.19
C ASN A 183 -25.78 -14.46 4.92
N GLY A 184 -26.93 -14.94 4.41
CA GLY A 184 -27.15 -16.37 4.16
C GLY A 184 -26.10 -17.04 3.27
N PHE A 185 -25.52 -16.31 2.32
CA PHE A 185 -24.43 -16.84 1.49
C PHE A 185 -23.14 -16.98 2.31
N MET A 186 -22.64 -15.88 2.90
CA MET A 186 -21.38 -15.92 3.65
C MET A 186 -21.42 -16.89 4.83
N TRP A 187 -22.52 -16.88 5.58
CA TRP A 187 -22.71 -17.76 6.74
C TRP A 187 -22.73 -19.23 6.33
N SER A 188 -23.51 -19.61 5.31
CA SER A 188 -23.59 -21.01 4.86
C SER A 188 -22.23 -21.56 4.43
N GLN A 189 -21.40 -20.75 3.76
CA GLN A 189 -20.06 -21.16 3.33
C GLN A 189 -19.01 -21.14 4.45
N ALA A 190 -19.24 -20.40 5.53
CA ALA A 190 -18.30 -20.30 6.64
C ALA A 190 -18.46 -21.38 7.72
N VAL A 191 -19.61 -22.04 7.76
CA VAL A 191 -19.93 -23.06 8.78
C VAL A 191 -19.71 -24.50 8.32
N ILE A 192 -19.23 -24.69 7.09
CA ILE A 192 -18.99 -26.00 6.46
C ILE A 192 -17.57 -26.08 5.86
N VAL A 193 -17.21 -27.24 5.33
CA VAL A 193 -15.93 -27.48 4.65
C VAL A 193 -16.00 -26.89 3.24
N GLU A 194 -15.48 -25.67 3.07
CA GLU A 194 -15.63 -24.94 1.81
C GLU A 194 -14.46 -24.00 1.48
N VAL A 195 -14.30 -23.73 0.18
CA VAL A 195 -13.17 -22.95 -0.36
C VAL A 195 -13.43 -21.45 -0.41
N TYR A 196 -14.71 -21.04 -0.47
CA TYR A 196 -15.12 -19.67 -0.81
C TYR A 196 -14.68 -18.63 0.20
N THR A 197 -14.67 -18.94 1.50
CA THR A 197 -14.31 -17.99 2.56
C THR A 197 -12.86 -17.50 2.43
N LEU A 198 -11.94 -18.36 2.00
CA LEU A 198 -10.55 -17.98 1.73
C LEU A 198 -10.44 -17.10 0.46
N SER A 199 -11.31 -17.30 -0.53
CA SER A 199 -11.41 -16.41 -1.69
C SER A 199 -11.88 -15.01 -1.26
N VAL A 200 -12.88 -14.91 -0.38
CA VAL A 200 -13.33 -13.62 0.15
C VAL A 200 -12.23 -12.96 0.98
N LEU A 201 -11.48 -13.73 1.77
CA LEU A 201 -10.38 -13.19 2.57
C LEU A 201 -9.27 -12.62 1.69
N SER A 202 -8.84 -13.39 0.69
CA SER A 202 -7.80 -12.94 -0.24
C SER A 202 -8.27 -11.73 -1.04
N LEU A 203 -9.52 -11.69 -1.52
CA LEU A 203 -10.09 -10.53 -2.21
C LEU A 203 -10.15 -9.30 -1.31
N THR A 204 -10.64 -9.42 -0.07
CA THR A 204 -10.68 -8.30 0.88
C THR A 204 -9.28 -7.81 1.26
N ALA A 205 -8.28 -8.69 1.31
CA ALA A 205 -6.88 -8.32 1.47
C ALA A 205 -6.34 -7.54 0.25
N VAL A 206 -6.71 -7.93 -0.98
CA VAL A 206 -6.40 -7.14 -2.20
C VAL A 206 -6.97 -5.72 -2.05
N LEU A 207 -8.25 -5.59 -1.69
CA LEU A 207 -8.90 -4.30 -1.55
C LEU A 207 -8.26 -3.43 -0.44
N CYS A 208 -7.88 -4.02 0.70
CA CYS A 208 -7.15 -3.33 1.76
C CYS A 208 -5.78 -2.80 1.27
N CYS A 209 -5.04 -3.63 0.53
CA CYS A 209 -3.74 -3.26 -0.02
C CYS A 209 -3.87 -2.13 -1.07
N LEU A 210 -4.86 -2.23 -1.95
CA LEU A 210 -5.17 -1.18 -2.94
C LEU A 210 -5.60 0.12 -2.28
N LEU A 211 -6.42 0.07 -1.22
CA LEU A 211 -6.81 1.26 -0.46
C LEU A 211 -5.59 1.95 0.18
N ARG A 212 -4.65 1.16 0.74
CA ARG A 212 -3.40 1.70 1.28
C ARG A 212 -2.50 2.28 0.20
N TRP A 213 -2.45 1.64 -0.96
CA TRP A 213 -1.68 2.14 -2.09
C TRP A 213 -2.29 3.44 -2.65
N LEU A 214 -3.61 3.53 -2.78
CA LEU A 214 -4.32 4.75 -3.21
C LEU A 214 -4.02 5.94 -2.30
N TYR A 215 -3.95 5.71 -0.98
CA TYR A 215 -3.60 6.76 -0.03
C TYR A 215 -2.14 7.23 -0.14
N ALA A 216 -1.23 6.35 -0.55
CA ALA A 216 0.19 6.64 -0.68
C ALA A 216 0.82 5.91 -1.89
N PRO A 217 0.59 6.40 -3.13
CA PRO A 217 0.97 5.67 -4.36
C PRO A 217 2.46 5.39 -4.51
N PHE A 218 3.30 6.24 -3.92
CA PHE A 218 4.76 6.06 -3.87
C PHE A 218 5.17 4.78 -3.12
N GLN A 219 4.32 4.22 -2.26
CA GLN A 219 4.57 2.97 -1.53
C GLN A 219 4.18 1.74 -2.37
N ARG A 220 4.93 1.48 -3.45
CA ARG A 220 4.68 0.37 -4.40
C ARG A 220 4.59 -1.02 -3.76
N ARG A 221 5.17 -1.21 -2.58
CA ARG A 221 5.04 -2.47 -1.81
C ARG A 221 3.59 -2.93 -1.63
N TYR A 222 2.65 -2.00 -1.43
CA TYR A 222 1.24 -2.36 -1.23
C TYR A 222 0.56 -2.77 -2.54
N LEU A 223 1.01 -2.21 -3.67
CA LEU A 223 0.58 -2.68 -4.98
C LEU A 223 1.09 -4.09 -5.26
N TYR A 224 2.36 -4.38 -4.95
CA TYR A 224 2.90 -5.74 -5.09
C TYR A 224 2.21 -6.74 -4.17
N LEU A 225 1.91 -6.35 -2.93
CA LEU A 225 1.10 -7.15 -2.02
C LEU A 225 -0.32 -7.38 -2.56
N ALA A 226 -0.93 -6.37 -3.18
CA ALA A 226 -2.24 -6.54 -3.83
C ALA A 226 -2.17 -7.57 -4.96
N PHE A 227 -1.15 -7.53 -5.84
CA PHE A 227 -0.96 -8.54 -6.88
C PHE A 227 -0.67 -9.94 -6.32
N PHE A 228 0.08 -10.03 -5.22
CA PHE A 228 0.33 -11.29 -4.53
C PHE A 228 -0.97 -11.90 -3.99
N TRP A 229 -1.77 -11.13 -3.26
CA TRP A 229 -3.07 -11.58 -2.75
C TRP A 229 -4.05 -11.90 -3.89
N PHE A 230 -3.97 -11.15 -5.00
CA PHE A 230 -4.75 -11.44 -6.19
C PHE A 230 -4.37 -12.78 -6.82
N GLY A 231 -3.08 -13.13 -6.86
CA GLY A 231 -2.63 -14.45 -7.31
C GLY A 231 -3.19 -15.60 -6.46
N ILE A 232 -3.22 -15.43 -5.13
CA ILE A 232 -3.86 -16.39 -4.21
C ILE A 232 -5.36 -16.51 -4.52
N CYS A 233 -6.04 -15.36 -4.68
CA CYS A 233 -7.45 -15.27 -4.97
C CYS A 233 -7.82 -15.97 -6.29
N PHE A 234 -7.05 -15.71 -7.35
CA PHE A 234 -7.22 -16.30 -8.68
C PHE A 234 -7.09 -17.83 -8.67
N ASN A 235 -6.13 -18.37 -7.91
CA ASN A 235 -5.93 -19.81 -7.79
C ASN A 235 -7.05 -20.52 -7.03
N ASN A 236 -7.83 -19.78 -6.24
CA ASN A 236 -8.93 -20.33 -5.44
C ASN A 236 -10.29 -20.17 -6.14
N HIS A 237 -10.50 -19.06 -6.87
CA HIS A 237 -11.75 -18.80 -7.58
C HIS A 237 -11.52 -18.06 -8.90
N GLN A 238 -11.51 -18.82 -10.01
CA GLN A 238 -11.13 -18.32 -11.33
C GLN A 238 -12.04 -17.21 -11.87
N SER A 239 -13.31 -17.15 -11.45
CA SER A 239 -14.23 -16.07 -11.89
C SER A 239 -13.78 -14.67 -11.45
N LEU A 240 -12.89 -14.57 -10.45
CA LEU A 240 -12.36 -13.30 -9.97
C LEU A 240 -11.27 -12.72 -10.89
N LEU A 241 -10.99 -13.36 -12.04
CA LEU A 241 -10.15 -12.81 -13.10
C LEU A 241 -10.59 -11.40 -13.53
N VAL A 242 -11.90 -11.10 -13.46
CA VAL A 242 -12.44 -9.75 -13.76
C VAL A 242 -11.80 -8.66 -12.90
N VAL A 243 -11.39 -8.97 -11.67
CA VAL A 243 -10.71 -8.02 -10.78
C VAL A 243 -9.34 -7.63 -11.34
N ALA A 244 -8.67 -8.49 -12.12
CA ALA A 244 -7.41 -8.14 -12.77
C ALA A 244 -7.56 -6.92 -13.70
N MET A 245 -8.65 -6.89 -14.48
CA MET A 245 -8.93 -5.77 -15.40
C MET A 245 -9.10 -4.45 -14.61
N ALA A 246 -9.83 -4.50 -13.50
CA ALA A 246 -9.99 -3.34 -12.62
C ALA A 246 -8.66 -2.87 -12.02
N MET A 247 -7.81 -3.81 -11.57
CA MET A 247 -6.48 -3.49 -11.02
C MET A 247 -5.56 -2.85 -12.07
N GLU A 248 -5.57 -3.35 -13.29
CA GLU A 248 -4.76 -2.80 -14.38
C GLU A 248 -5.21 -1.38 -14.73
N LEU A 249 -6.51 -1.16 -14.97
CA LEU A 249 -7.07 0.16 -15.26
C LEU A 249 -6.74 1.15 -14.14
N PHE A 250 -6.92 0.73 -12.88
CA PHE A 250 -6.61 1.54 -11.72
C PHE A 250 -5.13 1.90 -11.62
N SER A 251 -4.24 0.94 -11.93
CA SER A 251 -2.80 1.18 -11.90
C SER A 251 -2.33 2.18 -12.95
N ARG A 252 -2.88 2.10 -14.17
CA ARG A 252 -2.56 3.00 -15.28
C ARG A 252 -3.05 4.42 -15.00
N GLN A 253 -4.28 4.55 -14.51
CA GLN A 253 -4.86 5.87 -14.22
C GLN A 253 -4.11 6.60 -13.09
N LEU A 254 -3.64 5.87 -12.08
CA LEU A 254 -2.81 6.47 -11.02
C LEU A 254 -1.40 6.82 -11.48
N ALA A 255 -0.81 6.06 -12.41
CA ALA A 255 0.46 6.42 -13.04
C ALA A 255 0.34 7.72 -13.86
N ASP A 256 -0.76 7.89 -14.59
CA ASP A 256 -1.04 9.11 -15.36
C ASP A 256 -1.20 10.34 -14.45
N LEU A 257 -1.86 10.18 -13.30
CA LEU A 257 -2.01 11.25 -12.31
C LEU A 257 -0.67 11.66 -11.69
N ASP A 258 0.18 10.69 -11.35
CA ASP A 258 1.53 10.94 -10.81
C ASP A 258 2.39 11.70 -11.83
N CYS A 259 2.33 11.32 -13.12
CA CYS A 259 2.97 12.02 -14.22
C CYS A 259 2.50 13.48 -14.34
N ARG A 260 1.18 13.72 -14.28
CA ARG A 260 0.62 15.10 -14.35
C ARG A 260 1.06 15.97 -13.16
N CYS A 261 1.04 15.42 -11.94
CA CYS A 261 1.51 16.13 -10.76
C CYS A 261 3.02 16.41 -10.78
N HIS A 262 3.82 15.50 -11.35
CA HIS A 262 5.25 15.72 -11.53
C HIS A 262 5.55 16.84 -12.54
N PHE A 263 4.76 16.93 -13.62
CA PHE A 263 4.91 17.95 -14.65
C PHE A 263 4.52 19.35 -14.17
N GLN A 264 3.57 19.46 -13.24
CA GLN A 264 3.09 20.75 -12.72
C GLN A 264 4.00 21.41 -11.68
N GLY A 265 5.13 20.82 -11.29
CA GLY A 265 6.18 21.50 -10.49
C GLY A 265 5.79 21.92 -9.06
N ASP A 266 4.53 21.83 -8.67
CA ASP A 266 4.03 22.30 -7.38
C ASP A 266 4.20 21.23 -6.30
N ARG A 267 5.30 21.32 -5.55
CA ARG A 267 5.56 20.47 -4.36
C ARG A 267 4.46 20.59 -3.29
N GLU A 268 3.70 21.68 -3.29
CA GLU A 268 2.54 21.90 -2.42
C GLU A 268 1.28 21.18 -2.92
N ALA A 269 1.07 21.15 -4.23
CA ALA A 269 -0.02 20.39 -4.86
C ALA A 269 0.17 18.87 -4.72
N ALA A 270 1.40 18.37 -4.65
CA ALA A 270 1.66 16.95 -4.34
C ALA A 270 1.27 16.58 -2.90
N SER A 271 1.18 17.54 -1.98
CA SER A 271 0.76 17.32 -0.59
C SER A 271 -0.74 17.45 -0.38
N ILE A 272 -1.33 18.47 -0.99
CA ILE A 272 -2.76 18.76 -0.93
C ILE A 272 -3.54 17.83 -1.89
N GLY A 273 -2.96 17.53 -3.05
CA GLY A 273 -3.42 16.52 -4.01
C GLY A 273 -3.43 15.09 -3.46
N ARG A 274 -2.69 14.77 -2.38
CA ARG A 274 -2.79 13.45 -1.72
C ARG A 274 -4.09 13.23 -0.94
N LYS A 275 -4.65 14.29 -0.35
CA LYS A 275 -5.98 14.26 0.28
C LYS A 275 -7.08 14.49 -0.74
N HIS A 276 -6.84 15.40 -1.69
CA HIS A 276 -7.80 15.73 -2.74
C HIS A 276 -7.84 14.71 -3.89
N ALA A 277 -6.87 13.83 -4.12
CA ALA A 277 -6.95 12.84 -5.20
C ALA A 277 -7.98 11.75 -4.90
N ALA A 278 -8.07 11.28 -3.65
CA ALA A 278 -9.11 10.32 -3.24
C ALA A 278 -10.52 10.95 -3.27
N LEU A 279 -10.64 12.22 -2.86
CA LEU A 279 -11.90 12.96 -2.88
C LEU A 279 -12.29 13.45 -4.28
N ARG A 280 -11.32 13.88 -5.11
CA ARG A 280 -11.53 14.18 -6.53
C ARG A 280 -11.84 12.91 -7.29
N TYR A 281 -11.29 11.74 -6.98
CA TYR A 281 -11.74 10.48 -7.60
C TYR A 281 -13.23 10.21 -7.36
N LEU A 282 -13.72 10.47 -6.14
CA LEU A 282 -15.14 10.33 -5.80
C LEU A 282 -16.01 11.43 -6.44
N GLN A 283 -15.53 12.67 -6.55
CA GLN A 283 -16.25 13.78 -7.22
C GLN A 283 -16.20 13.71 -8.76
N PHE A 284 -15.10 13.25 -9.36
CA PHE A 284 -14.92 13.18 -10.81
C PHE A 284 -15.81 12.10 -11.43
N ASN A 285 -16.14 11.04 -10.67
CA ASN A 285 -17.11 10.03 -11.11
C ASN A 285 -18.57 10.53 -11.07
N TRP A 286 -18.89 11.57 -10.29
CA TRP A 286 -20.21 12.20 -10.34
C TRP A 286 -20.41 13.00 -11.63
N HIS A 287 -19.34 13.62 -12.13
CA HIS A 287 -19.36 14.39 -13.39
C HIS A 287 -19.46 13.52 -14.66
N TRP A 288 -19.08 12.24 -14.60
CA TRP A 288 -19.20 11.33 -15.76
C TRP A 288 -20.61 10.76 -15.95
N LEU A 289 -21.47 10.81 -14.92
CA LEU A 289 -22.89 10.45 -15.01
C LEU A 289 -23.80 11.64 -15.34
N GLY A 290 -23.30 12.87 -15.21
CA GLY A 290 -23.98 14.11 -15.59
C GLY A 290 -23.38 14.69 -16.86
N GLY A 291 -23.78 14.18 -18.02
CA GLY A 291 -23.34 14.71 -19.31
C GLY A 291 -23.65 16.19 -19.44
N HIS A 292 -22.61 17.02 -19.52
CA HIS A 292 -22.72 18.38 -20.01
C HIS A 292 -21.62 18.66 -21.04
N VAL A 293 -22.11 18.95 -22.23
CA VAL A 293 -21.45 19.46 -23.43
C VAL A 293 -20.43 20.54 -23.07
N CYS A 294 -19.15 20.34 -23.40
CA CYS A 294 -18.21 21.43 -23.52
C CYS A 294 -18.42 22.10 -24.88
N LEU A 295 -19.11 23.24 -24.88
CA LEU A 295 -18.95 24.24 -25.94
C LEU A 295 -17.55 24.85 -25.74
N ALA A 296 -16.71 24.69 -26.75
CA ALA A 296 -15.49 25.46 -26.89
C ALA A 296 -15.88 26.86 -27.37
N ASP A 297 -15.55 27.88 -26.58
CA ASP A 297 -15.49 29.25 -27.07
C ASP A 297 -14.15 29.40 -27.82
N ASP A 298 -14.25 29.51 -29.14
CA ASP A 298 -13.38 30.29 -30.04
C ASP A 298 -14.29 30.96 -31.09
#